data_AF-A0A0E0MJK4-F1
#
_entry.id   AF-A0A0E0MJK4-F1
#
_cell.length_a   1.000
_cell.length_b   1.000
_cell.length_c   1.000
_cell.angle_alpha   90.00
_cell.angle_beta   90.00
_cell.angle_gamma   90.00
#
_symmetry.space_group_name_H-M   'P 1'
#
loop_
_entity.id
_entity.type
_entity.pdbx_description
1 polymer ?
#
loop_
_entity_poly.entity_id
_entity_poly.type
_entity_poly.pdbx_seq_one_letter_code
_entity_poly.pdbx_strand_id
1 'polypeptide(L)' 'MQIQLGPSEYVMEVSGTYGAYNNNVVVTSLRVATNLRAYGPFGRADGTSFTANGRVVGFFGRSGELLDSIGVYTA' A
#
# COMPACT_ATOMS: atom_id res chain seq x y z
N MET A 1 4.57 -9.91 10.00
CA MET A 1 5.64 -9.07 9.43
C MET A 1 5.29 -7.62 9.68
N GLN A 2 6.26 -6.75 9.98
CA GLN A 2 6.04 -5.34 10.28
C GLN A 2 7.11 -4.48 9.58
N ILE A 3 6.72 -3.30 9.11
CA ILE A 3 7.66 -2.27 8.65
C ILE A 3 7.97 -1.37 9.84
N GLN A 4 9.25 -1.23 10.19
CA GLN A 4 9.73 -0.28 11.20
C GLN A 4 10.64 0.72 10.51
N LEU A 5 10.25 2.00 10.56
CA LEU A 5 11.00 3.08 9.94
C LEU A 5 12.10 3.57 10.89
N GLY A 6 13.30 3.80 10.35
CA GLY A 6 14.35 4.50 11.07
C GLY A 6 14.03 5.98 11.34
N PRO A 7 14.80 6.69 12.19
CA PRO A 7 14.51 8.07 12.60
C PRO A 7 14.35 9.08 11.45
N SER A 8 15.03 8.85 10.32
CA SER A 8 14.98 9.69 9.12
C SER A 8 14.39 8.96 7.90
N GLU A 9 13.78 7.79 8.11
CA GLU A 9 13.13 7.00 7.07
C GLU A 9 11.66 7.42 6.99
N TYR A 10 11.19 7.79 5.80
CA TYR A 10 9.82 8.19 5.57
C TYR A 10 9.31 7.61 4.26
N VAL A 11 8.01 7.37 4.20
CA VAL A 11 7.35 6.79 3.04
C VAL A 11 7.21 7.85 1.94
N MET A 12 7.61 7.49 0.72
CA MET A 12 7.55 8.33 -0.48
C MET A 12 6.53 7.82 -1.51
N GLU A 13 6.21 6.53 -1.44
CA GLU A 13 5.29 5.89 -2.37
C GLU A 13 4.63 4.69 -1.70
N VAL A 14 3.34 4.51 -2.02
CA VAL A 14 2.61 3.28 -1.79
C VAL A 14 2.08 2.82 -3.14
N SER A 15 2.46 1.62 -3.56
CA SER A 15 2.03 1.01 -4.82
C SER A 15 1.49 -0.39 -4.57
N GLY A 16 0.81 -0.97 -5.56
CA GLY A 16 0.20 -2.27 -5.37
C GLY A 16 -0.65 -2.70 -6.54
N THR A 17 -1.46 -3.73 -6.31
CA THR A 17 -2.49 -4.19 -7.23
C THR A 17 -3.81 -4.35 -6.51
N TYR A 18 -4.92 -4.19 -7.23
CA TYR A 18 -6.26 -4.53 -6.77
C TYR A 18 -6.98 -5.40 -7.82
N GLY A 19 -7.93 -6.21 -7.38
CA GLY A 19 -8.62 -7.15 -8.25
C GLY A 19 -9.79 -7.84 -7.57
N ALA A 20 -10.50 -8.66 -8.34
CA ALA A 20 -11.63 -9.43 -7.84
C ALA A 20 -11.15 -10.63 -7.01
N TYR A 21 -11.73 -10.80 -5.82
CA TYR A 21 -11.54 -11.94 -4.93
C TYR A 21 -12.88 -12.26 -4.25
N ASN A 22 -13.40 -13.49 -4.43
CA ASN A 22 -14.69 -13.92 -3.88
C ASN A 22 -15.84 -12.91 -4.09
N ASN A 23 -16.01 -12.44 -5.34
CA ASN A 23 -17.01 -11.43 -5.74
C ASN A 23 -16.83 -10.02 -5.15
N ASN A 24 -15.75 -9.74 -4.42
CA ASN A 24 -15.40 -8.41 -3.92
C ASN A 24 -14.17 -7.86 -4.66
N VAL A 25 -14.04 -6.54 -4.75
CA VAL A 25 -12.81 -5.89 -5.23
C VAL A 25 -11.96 -5.52 -4.04
N VAL A 26 -10.74 -6.06 -3.99
CA VAL A 26 -9.82 -5.90 -2.85
C VAL A 26 -8.43 -5.54 -3.34
N VAL A 27 -7.62 -4.95 -2.45
CA VAL A 27 -6.18 -4.79 -2.64
C VAL A 27 -5.52 -6.16 -2.53
N THR A 28 -4.90 -6.60 -3.62
CA THR A 28 -4.28 -7.93 -3.76
C THR A 28 -2.79 -7.90 -3.46
N SER A 29 -2.13 -6.76 -3.67
CA SER A 29 -0.75 -6.56 -3.22
C SER A 29 -0.45 -5.12 -2.79
N LEU A 30 0.53 -4.97 -1.88
CA LEU A 30 1.05 -3.69 -1.42
C LEU A 30 2.57 -3.66 -1.39
N ARG A 31 3.16 -2.59 -1.91
CA ARG A 31 4.56 -2.22 -1.83
C ARG A 31 4.64 -0.82 -1.21
N VAL A 32 5.56 -0.65 -0.27
CA VAL A 32 5.81 0.64 0.39
C VAL A 32 7.24 1.04 0.10
N ALA A 33 7.46 2.13 -0.65
CA ALA A 33 8.78 2.67 -0.87
C ALA A 33 9.05 3.86 0.04
N THR A 34 10.22 3.87 0.64
CA THR A 34 10.75 4.95 1.47
C THR A 34 11.91 5.63 0.76
N ASN A 35 12.40 6.72 1.34
CA ASN A 35 13.64 7.36 0.91
C ASN A 35 14.90 6.48 1.03
N LEU A 36 14.83 5.32 1.69
CA LEU A 36 15.98 4.41 1.88
C LEU A 36 15.84 3.08 1.13
N ARG A 37 14.63 2.50 1.11
CA ARG A 37 14.37 1.17 0.55
C ARG A 37 12.89 0.95 0.25
N ALA A 38 12.59 -0.13 -0.46
CA ALA A 38 11.23 -0.62 -0.64
C ALA A 38 10.96 -1.87 0.20
N TYR A 39 9.73 -1.98 0.70
CA TYR A 39 9.18 -3.11 1.42
C TYR A 39 8.07 -3.77 0.60
N GLY A 40 8.04 -5.10 0.59
CA GLY A 40 7.07 -5.89 -0.17
C GLY A 40 7.58 -6.29 -1.57
N PRO A 41 6.68 -6.65 -2.50
CA PRO A 41 5.23 -6.62 -2.34
C PRO A 41 4.72 -7.62 -1.30
N PHE A 42 3.71 -7.24 -0.54
CA PHE A 42 2.96 -8.10 0.36
C PHE A 42 1.65 -8.50 -0.29
N GLY A 43 1.32 -9.79 -0.26
CA GLY A 43 0.19 -10.34 -1.02
C GLY A 43 0.64 -10.88 -2.39
N ARG A 44 -0.31 -11.05 -3.31
CA ARG A 44 -0.07 -11.58 -4.65
C ARG A 44 -0.40 -10.49 -5.66
N ALA A 45 0.60 -10.07 -6.43
CA ALA A 45 0.42 -9.09 -7.49
C ALA A 45 -0.47 -9.68 -8.60
N ASP A 46 -1.76 -9.39 -8.53
CA ASP A 46 -2.81 -9.92 -9.41
C ASP A 46 -3.88 -8.84 -9.62
N GLY A 47 -4.29 -8.62 -10.86
CA GLY A 47 -5.21 -7.55 -11.24
C GLY A 47 -4.51 -6.25 -11.66
N THR A 48 -5.16 -5.12 -11.38
CA THR A 48 -4.78 -3.79 -11.88
C THR A 48 -3.82 -3.09 -10.93
N SER A 49 -2.73 -2.54 -11.48
CA SER A 49 -1.74 -1.80 -10.69
C SER A 49 -2.20 -0.41 -10.30
N PHE A 50 -1.73 0.06 -9.15
CA PHE A 50 -1.88 1.45 -8.71
C PHE A 50 -0.59 1.96 -8.04
N THR A 51 -0.43 3.28 -8.05
CA THR A 51 0.66 3.97 -7.37
C THR A 51 0.14 5.28 -6.79
N ALA A 52 0.48 5.55 -5.53
CA ALA A 52 0.28 6.82 -4.86
C ALA A 52 1.63 7.36 -4.40
N ASN A 53 2.01 8.53 -4.93
CA ASN A 53 3.29 9.18 -4.65
C ASN A 53 3.11 10.35 -3.68
N GLY A 54 4.17 10.66 -2.94
CA GLY A 54 4.25 11.83 -2.05
C GLY A 54 4.81 11.47 -0.69
N ARG A 55 5.19 12.47 0.12
CA ARG A 55 5.63 12.23 1.49
C ARG A 55 4.43 11.82 2.34
N VAL A 56 4.24 10.53 2.52
CA VAL A 56 3.07 9.98 3.22
C VAL A 56 3.18 10.24 4.72
N VAL A 57 2.16 10.89 5.27
CA VAL A 57 2.03 11.20 6.71
C VAL A 57 0.84 10.52 7.37
N GLY A 58 0.01 9.84 6.60
CA GLY A 58 -1.12 9.07 7.10
C GLY A 58 -1.77 8.24 6.01
N PHE A 59 -2.67 7.35 6.43
CA PHE A 59 -3.42 6.47 5.54
C PHE A 59 -4.91 6.59 5.83
N PHE A 60 -5.72 6.35 4.83
CA PHE A 60 -7.16 6.16 4.95
C PHE A 60 -7.59 5.03 4.01
N GLY A 61 -8.80 4.51 4.15
CA GLY A 61 -9.26 3.42 3.30
C GLY A 61 -10.58 2.84 3.72
N ARG A 62 -10.91 1.69 3.15
CA ARG A 62 -12.09 0.88 3.46
C ARG A 62 -11.69 -0.58 3.62
N SER A 63 -12.29 -1.25 4.58
CA SER A 63 -12.07 -2.68 4.82
C SER A 63 -13.35 -3.39 5.22
N GLY A 64 -13.47 -4.63 4.77
CA GLY A 64 -14.37 -5.66 5.28
C GLY A 64 -13.54 -6.78 5.89
N GLU A 65 -13.72 -8.01 5.38
CA GLU A 65 -12.85 -9.14 5.72
C GLU A 65 -11.41 -8.96 5.19
N LEU A 66 -11.27 -8.22 4.09
CA LEU A 66 -10.01 -7.86 3.45
C LEU A 66 -9.93 -6.34 3.27
N LEU A 67 -8.79 -5.86 2.79
CA LEU A 67 -8.59 -4.45 2.47
C LEU A 67 -9.24 -4.13 1.12
N ASP A 68 -10.35 -3.40 1.13
CA ASP A 68 -11.07 -3.03 -0.10
C ASP A 68 -10.37 -1.89 -0.84
N SER A 69 -9.88 -0.89 -0.10
CA SER A 69 -9.18 0.26 -0.67
C SER A 69 -8.21 0.89 0.32
N ILE A 70 -7.19 1.55 -0.22
CA ILE A 70 -6.20 2.31 0.53
C ILE A 70 -5.91 3.63 -0.18
N GLY A 71 -5.76 4.68 0.60
CA GLY A 71 -5.34 6.01 0.20
C GLY A 71 -4.32 6.57 1.19
N VAL A 72 -3.64 7.64 0.79
CA VAL A 72 -2.58 8.28 1.57
C VAL A 72 -2.87 9.77 1.76
N TYR A 73 -2.54 10.27 2.95
CA TYR A 73 -2.37 11.70 3.19
C TYR A 73 -0.91 12.07 2.94
N THR A 74 -0.68 13.14 2.19
CA THR A 74 0.67 13.64 1.85
C THR A 74 0.93 14.98 2.52
N ALA A 75 2.18 15.22 2.94
CA ALA A 75 2.66 16.52 3.42
C ALA A 75 3.06 17.46 2.27
#